data_AF-A0AAD7NR19-F1
#
_entry.id   AF-A0AAD7NR19-F1
#
_cell.length_a   1.000
_cell.length_b   1.000
_cell.length_c   1.000
_cell.angle_alpha   90.00
_cell.angle_beta   90.00
_cell.angle_gamma   90.00
#
_symmetry.space_group_name_H-M   'P 1'
#
loop_
_entity.id
_entity.type
_entity.pdbx_description
1 polymer ?
#
loop_
_entity_poly.entity_id
_entity_poly.type
_entity_poly.pdbx_seq_one_letter_code
_entity_poly.pdbx_strand_id
1 'polypeptide(L)'
;MPSKRVCQLVKLKPAAEAEYRAIHAAVWPKVLAAIERAHIVDYSIHYYAPLQLLIANFKYTGTDYEADMKKIAEDPETQRWWKVTDLMQETLVEGATGSGGDIPWWANAEEVFRFEGDSA
;
A
#
# COMPACT_ATOMS: atom_id res chain seq x y z
N MET A 1 -7.35 -10.58 -18.64
CA MET A 1 -8.15 -9.42 -18.20
C MET A 1 -7.22 -8.24 -18.01
N PRO A 2 -7.62 -6.98 -18.26
CA PRO A 2 -6.74 -5.85 -18.01
C PRO A 2 -6.34 -5.83 -16.53
N SER A 3 -5.05 -5.66 -16.24
CA SER A 3 -4.54 -5.56 -14.88
C SER A 3 -5.15 -4.36 -14.17
N LYS A 4 -5.63 -4.55 -12.93
CA LYS A 4 -6.08 -3.44 -12.08
C LYS A 4 -4.86 -2.69 -11.58
N ARG A 5 -4.85 -1.37 -11.69
CA ARG A 5 -3.83 -0.51 -11.07
C ARG A 5 -4.47 0.18 -9.88
N VAL A 6 -3.74 0.25 -8.78
CA VAL A 6 -4.20 0.84 -7.54
C VAL A 6 -3.24 1.97 -7.18
N CYS A 7 -3.80 3.12 -6.81
CA CYS A 7 -3.07 4.24 -6.25
C CYS A 7 -3.67 4.57 -4.88
N GLN A 8 -2.82 4.70 -3.87
CA GLN A 8 -3.21 4.85 -2.48
C GLN A 8 -2.38 5.92 -1.78
N LEU A 9 -3.03 6.65 -0.87
CA LEU A 9 -2.48 7.81 -0.17
C LEU A 9 -2.61 7.64 1.34
N VAL A 10 -1.55 7.98 2.07
CA VAL A 10 -1.55 8.15 3.53
C VAL A 10 -0.55 9.24 3.90
N LYS A 11 -0.72 9.90 5.05
CA LYS A 11 0.32 10.81 5.56
C LYS A 11 1.40 10.03 6.31
N LEU A 12 2.63 10.49 6.21
CA LEU A 12 3.76 10.07 7.02
C LEU A 12 4.02 11.13 8.08
N LYS A 13 4.10 10.72 9.35
CA LYS A 13 4.48 11.61 10.44
C LYS A 13 5.92 12.10 10.19
N PRO A 14 6.21 13.41 10.23
CA PRO A 14 7.56 13.93 9.95
C PRO A 14 8.66 13.29 10.79
N ALA A 15 8.39 13.03 12.07
CA ALA A 15 9.33 12.40 12.99
C ALA A 15 9.69 10.95 12.62
N ALA A 16 8.89 10.29 11.77
CA ALA A 16 9.07 8.90 11.38
C ALA A 16 9.73 8.74 10.00
N GLU A 17 10.04 9.83 9.27
CA GLU A 17 10.48 9.72 7.88
C GLU A 17 11.74 8.85 7.71
N ALA A 18 12.77 9.13 8.52
CA ALA A 18 14.05 8.42 8.43
C ALA A 18 13.87 6.91 8.69
N GLU A 19 13.11 6.57 9.74
CA GLU A 19 12.83 5.18 10.09
C GLU A 19 11.98 4.49 9.03
N TYR A 20 10.95 5.16 8.52
CA TYR A 20 10.08 4.63 7.46
C TYR A 20 10.90 4.22 6.24
N ARG A 21 11.84 5.07 5.81
CA ARG A 21 12.76 4.76 4.71
C ARG A 21 13.67 3.58 5.04
N ALA A 22 14.24 3.55 6.24
CA ALA A 22 15.15 2.49 6.67
C ALA A 22 14.47 1.11 6.66
N ILE A 23 13.27 1.00 7.24
CA ILE A 23 12.55 -0.28 7.27
C ILE A 23 12.06 -0.70 5.88
N HIS A 24 11.68 0.23 5.00
CA HIS A 24 11.24 -0.10 3.63
C HIS A 24 12.40 -0.41 2.69
N ALA A 25 13.63 -0.01 3.02
CA ALA A 25 14.83 -0.50 2.33
C ALA A 25 15.13 -1.98 2.64
N ALA A 26 14.57 -2.52 3.72
CA ALA A 26 14.77 -3.88 4.20
C ALA A 26 13.45 -4.53 4.64
N VAL A 27 12.42 -4.46 3.78
CA VAL A 27 11.11 -5.07 4.06
C VAL A 27 11.29 -6.55 4.40
N TRP A 28 10.55 -7.01 5.41
CA TRP A 28 10.64 -8.39 5.84
C TRP A 28 10.27 -9.35 4.70
N PRO A 29 11.12 -10.37 4.40
CA PRO A 29 10.88 -11.27 3.27
C PRO A 29 9.51 -11.95 3.27
N LYS A 30 8.96 -12.25 4.45
CA LYS A 30 7.62 -12.87 4.57
C LYS A 30 6.49 -11.93 4.18
N VAL A 31 6.64 -10.62 4.41
CA VAL A 31 5.68 -9.59 3.98
C VAL A 31 5.71 -9.48 2.45
N LEU A 32 6.90 -9.45 1.85
CA LEU A 32 7.05 -9.47 0.39
C LEU A 32 6.43 -10.73 -0.23
N ALA A 33 6.65 -11.90 0.38
CA ALA A 33 6.04 -13.14 -0.07
C ALA A 33 4.50 -13.12 0.05
N ALA A 34 3.92 -12.44 1.03
CA ALA A 34 2.47 -12.28 1.14
C ALA A 34 1.91 -11.39 0.01
N ILE A 35 2.59 -10.28 -0.30
CA ILE A 35 2.27 -9.39 -1.42
C ILE A 35 2.34 -10.16 -2.75
N GLU A 36 3.38 -10.95 -2.96
CA GLU A 36 3.56 -11.77 -4.17
C GLU A 36 2.45 -12.82 -4.32
N ARG A 37 2.12 -13.57 -3.25
CA ARG A 37 1.02 -14.56 -3.27
C ARG A 37 -0.35 -13.94 -3.57
N ALA A 38 -0.50 -12.64 -3.34
CA ALA A 38 -1.71 -11.87 -3.64
C ALA A 38 -1.67 -11.19 -5.02
N HIS A 39 -0.74 -11.59 -5.89
CA HIS A 39 -0.63 -11.12 -7.27
C HIS A 39 -0.43 -9.60 -7.41
N ILE A 40 0.19 -8.98 -6.41
CA ILE A 40 0.63 -7.60 -6.47
C ILE A 40 2.05 -7.57 -7.07
N VAL A 41 2.22 -6.78 -8.13
CA VAL A 41 3.49 -6.57 -8.82
C VAL A 41 3.69 -5.08 -9.12
N ASP A 42 4.91 -4.69 -9.48
CA ASP A 42 5.22 -3.30 -9.83
C ASP A 42 4.82 -2.31 -8.72
N TYR A 43 5.06 -2.71 -7.46
CA TYR A 43 4.67 -1.95 -6.27
C TYR A 43 5.78 -0.97 -5.88
N SER A 44 5.46 0.32 -5.88
CA SER A 44 6.32 1.38 -5.36
C SER A 44 5.56 2.31 -4.40
N ILE A 45 6.29 2.87 -3.44
CA ILE A 45 5.80 3.91 -2.52
C ILE A 45 6.70 5.14 -2.68
N HIS A 46 6.11 6.26 -3.07
CA HIS A 46 6.80 7.54 -3.21
C HIS A 46 6.48 8.44 -2.02
N TYR A 47 7.44 9.27 -1.60
CA TYR A 47 7.22 10.28 -0.56
C TYR A 47 7.27 11.69 -1.13
N TYR A 48 6.19 12.45 -0.95
CA TYR A 48 6.09 13.85 -1.31
C TYR A 48 6.12 14.72 -0.04
N ALA A 49 7.33 15.14 0.33
CA ALA A 49 7.60 15.86 1.58
C ALA A 49 6.75 17.13 1.82
N PRO A 50 6.44 17.98 0.81
CA PRO A 50 5.66 19.20 1.04
C PRO A 50 4.27 18.95 1.64
N LEU A 51 3.65 17.80 1.36
CA LEU A 51 2.36 17.38 1.94
C LEU A 51 2.49 16.20 2.90
N GLN A 52 3.71 15.75 3.15
CA GLN A 52 4.00 14.56 3.95
C GLN A 52 3.26 13.31 3.43
N LEU A 53 3.04 13.21 2.13
CA LEU A 53 2.25 12.13 1.55
C LEU A 53 3.12 10.96 1.13
N LEU A 54 2.72 9.77 1.55
CA LEU A 54 3.13 8.52 0.92
C LEU A 54 2.12 8.16 -0.17
N ILE A 55 2.64 7.84 -1.35
CA ILE A 55 1.88 7.54 -2.56
C ILE A 55 2.26 6.13 -3.00
N ALA A 56 1.45 5.16 -2.59
CA ALA A 56 1.58 3.77 -2.97
C ALA A 56 0.93 3.56 -4.35
N ASN A 57 1.62 2.87 -5.27
CA ASN A 57 1.03 2.43 -6.52
C ASN A 57 1.49 1.02 -6.86
N PHE A 58 0.58 0.18 -7.34
CA PHE A 58 0.89 -1.18 -7.74
C PHE A 58 -0.07 -1.70 -8.82
N LYS A 59 0.37 -2.74 -9.52
CA LYS A 59 -0.46 -3.55 -10.41
C LYS A 59 -0.94 -4.79 -9.69
N TYR A 60 -2.20 -5.13 -9.90
CA TYR A 60 -2.78 -6.40 -9.49
C TYR A 60 -3.07 -7.25 -10.75
N THR A 61 -2.54 -8.47 -10.76
CA THR A 61 -2.61 -9.40 -11.89
C THR A 61 -3.43 -10.66 -11.61
N GLY A 62 -4.03 -10.78 -10.43
CA GLY A 62 -4.88 -11.92 -10.07
C GLY A 62 -6.29 -11.79 -10.64
N THR A 63 -7.18 -12.71 -10.23
CA THR A 63 -8.56 -12.78 -10.73
C THR A 63 -9.62 -12.32 -9.72
N ASP A 64 -9.29 -12.29 -8.42
CA ASP A 64 -10.20 -11.85 -7.34
C ASP A 64 -9.47 -10.93 -6.35
N TYR A 65 -9.55 -9.62 -6.63
CA TYR A 65 -8.83 -8.60 -5.86
C TYR A 65 -9.24 -8.60 -4.39
N GLU A 66 -10.53 -8.72 -4.10
CA GLU A 66 -11.04 -8.65 -2.74
C GLU A 66 -10.59 -9.87 -1.92
N ALA A 67 -10.66 -11.07 -2.51
CA ALA A 67 -10.17 -12.28 -1.85
C ALA A 67 -8.66 -12.22 -1.59
N ASP A 68 -7.87 -11.70 -2.52
CA ASP A 68 -6.43 -11.60 -2.34
C ASP A 68 -6.02 -10.51 -1.34
N MET A 69 -6.70 -9.36 -1.32
CA MET A 69 -6.46 -8.35 -0.28
C MET A 69 -6.86 -8.87 1.11
N LYS A 70 -7.92 -9.67 1.20
CA LYS A 70 -8.31 -10.33 2.45
C LYS A 70 -7.23 -11.29 2.95
N LYS A 71 -6.61 -12.09 2.07
CA LYS A 71 -5.49 -12.96 2.45
C LYS A 71 -4.28 -12.18 2.97
N ILE A 72 -3.98 -11.01 2.39
CA ILE A 72 -2.94 -10.11 2.92
C ILE A 72 -3.31 -9.65 4.33
N ALA A 73 -4.57 -9.24 4.55
CA ALA A 73 -5.03 -8.77 5.86
C ALA A 73 -5.03 -9.87 6.94
N GLU A 74 -5.22 -11.13 6.55
CA GLU A 74 -5.17 -12.30 7.44
C GLU A 74 -3.75 -12.82 7.69
N ASP A 75 -2.75 -12.41 6.90
CA ASP A 75 -1.36 -12.87 7.03
C ASP A 75 -0.71 -12.32 8.33
N PRO A 76 -0.25 -13.20 9.25
CA PRO A 76 0.25 -12.75 10.55
C PRO A 76 1.50 -11.87 10.48
N GLU A 77 2.37 -12.08 9.49
CA GLU A 77 3.60 -11.29 9.35
C GLU A 77 3.29 -9.90 8.79
N THR A 78 2.30 -9.81 7.90
CA THR A 78 1.74 -8.55 7.42
C THR A 78 1.11 -7.76 8.57
N GLN A 79 0.31 -8.39 9.42
CA GLN A 79 -0.27 -7.72 10.60
C GLN A 79 0.82 -7.21 11.57
N ARG A 80 1.91 -7.97 11.76
CA ARG A 80 3.05 -7.53 12.58
C ARG A 80 3.78 -6.35 11.95
N TRP A 81 3.94 -6.35 10.63
CA TRP A 81 4.51 -5.24 9.89
C TRP A 81 3.66 -3.97 10.04
N TRP A 82 2.34 -4.08 9.91
CA TRP A 82 1.41 -2.97 10.09
C TRP A 82 1.45 -2.36 11.49
N LYS A 83 1.61 -3.16 12.54
CA LYS A 83 1.81 -2.63 13.90
C LYS A 83 3.01 -1.69 14.02
N VAL A 84 4.01 -1.82 13.14
CA VAL A 84 5.16 -0.90 13.07
C VAL A 84 4.84 0.29 12.17
N THR A 85 4.36 0.04 10.95
CA THR A 85 4.18 1.11 9.95
C THR A 85 3.01 2.04 10.25
N ASP A 86 1.91 1.54 10.82
CA ASP A 86 0.73 2.35 11.16
C ASP A 86 1.08 3.41 12.20
N LEU A 87 2.01 3.12 13.13
CA LEU A 87 2.50 4.08 14.12
C LEU A 87 3.25 5.26 13.48
N MET A 88 3.81 5.06 12.28
CA MET A 88 4.53 6.08 11.52
C MET A 88 3.60 6.92 10.66
N GLN A 89 2.36 6.48 10.46
CA GLN A 89 1.42 7.03 9.50
C GLN A 89 0.25 7.75 10.17
N GLU A 90 -0.45 8.55 9.38
CA GLU A 90 -1.73 9.17 9.73
C GLU A 90 -2.69 9.02 8.54
N THR A 91 -3.83 8.39 8.79
CA THR A 91 -4.83 8.12 7.75
C THR A 91 -5.46 9.41 7.22
N LEU A 92 -5.87 9.37 5.94
CA LEU A 92 -6.76 10.38 5.34
C LEU A 92 -8.23 9.94 5.37
N VAL A 93 -8.51 8.72 5.84
CA VAL A 93 -9.84 8.11 5.86
C VAL A 93 -10.45 8.32 7.24
N GLU A 94 -11.58 9.03 7.29
CA GLU A 94 -12.28 9.30 8.54
C GLU A 94 -12.72 8.00 9.22
N GLY A 95 -12.39 7.87 10.52
CA GLY A 95 -12.76 6.72 11.33
C GLY A 95 -11.84 5.49 11.23
N ALA A 96 -10.83 5.49 10.34
CA ALA A 96 -9.88 4.38 10.28
C ALA A 96 -8.96 4.36 11.51
N THR A 97 -8.72 3.16 12.06
CA THR A 97 -7.95 2.96 13.30
C THR A 97 -6.64 2.20 13.09
N GLY A 98 -6.40 1.67 11.89
CA GLY A 98 -5.18 0.97 11.48
C GLY A 98 -5.42 0.08 10.25
N SER A 99 -4.35 -0.44 9.66
CA SER A 99 -4.40 -1.28 8.44
C SER A 99 -5.14 -2.60 8.63
N GLY A 100 -5.26 -3.09 9.88
CA GLY A 100 -6.04 -4.27 10.23
C GLY A 100 -7.49 -4.02 10.65
N GLY A 101 -8.00 -2.78 10.51
CA GLY A 101 -9.38 -2.42 10.84
C GLY A 101 -10.36 -2.65 9.69
N ASP A 102 -11.66 -2.49 9.98
CA ASP A 102 -12.74 -2.63 8.98
C ASP A 102 -12.76 -1.47 7.96
N ILE A 103 -12.28 -0.29 8.38
CA ILE A 103 -12.19 0.90 7.53
C ILE A 103 -10.77 0.96 6.94
N PRO A 104 -10.62 1.13 5.62
CA PRO A 104 -9.31 1.19 4.98
C PRO A 104 -8.40 2.26 5.58
N TRP A 105 -7.15 1.89 5.88
CA TRP A 105 -6.17 2.81 6.44
C TRP A 105 -5.60 3.78 5.40
N TRP A 106 -5.42 3.32 4.16
CA TRP A 106 -4.97 4.13 3.04
C TRP A 106 -6.16 4.58 2.20
N ALA A 107 -6.18 5.86 1.81
CA ALA A 107 -7.20 6.40 0.91
C ALA A 107 -6.90 5.99 -0.54
N ASN A 108 -7.90 5.47 -1.27
CA ASN A 108 -7.73 5.16 -2.69
C ASN A 108 -7.86 6.42 -3.55
N ALA A 109 -7.00 6.56 -4.55
CA ALA A 109 -7.11 7.57 -5.60
C ALA A 109 -7.75 6.98 -6.86
N GLU A 110 -8.64 7.74 -7.51
CA GLU A 110 -9.28 7.37 -8.76
C GLU A 110 -8.27 7.42 -9.92
N GLU A 111 -8.24 6.36 -10.73
CA GLU A 111 -7.50 6.37 -11.98
C GLU A 111 -8.35 7.06 -13.06
N VAL A 112 -8.04 8.32 -13.36
CA VAL A 112 -8.79 9.13 -14.36
C VAL A 112 -8.17 9.08 -15.76
N PHE A 113 -6.97 8.54 -15.89
CA PHE A 113 -6.24 8.41 -17.16
C PHE A 113 -5.27 7.24 -17.14
N ARG A 114 -5.13 6.56 -18.28
CA ARG A 114 -4.18 5.47 -18.48
C ARG A 114 -3.67 5.49 -19.91
N PHE A 115 -2.36 5.33 -20.07
CA PHE A 115 -1.70 5.12 -21.34
C PHE A 115 -0.70 3.98 -21.19
N GLU A 116 -0.89 2.90 -21.93
CA GLU A 116 -0.03 1.71 -21.86
C GLU A 116 1.14 1.75 -22.86
N GLY A 117 1.32 2.88 -23.57
CA GLY A 117 2.44 3.07 -24.49
C GLY A 117 2.15 2.70 -25.95
N ASP A 118 0.89 2.52 -26.33
CA ASP A 118 0.49 2.35 -27.73
C ASP A 118 -0.52 3.43 -28.13
N SER A 119 -0.13 4.26 -29.09
CA SER A 119 -0.93 5.37 -29.63
C SER A 119 -1.49 5.08 -31.02
N ALA A 120 -1.33 3.84 -31.51
CA ALA A 120 -1.78 3.40 -32.83
C ALA A 120 -3.22 2.88 -32.83
#